data_AF-A0AAD5JJX4-F1
#
_entry.id   AF-A0AAD5JJX4-F1
#
_cell.length_a   1.000
_cell.length_b   1.000
_cell.length_c   1.000
_cell.angle_alpha   90.00
_cell.angle_beta   90.00
_cell.angle_gamma   90.00
#
_symmetry.space_group_name_H-M   'P 1'
#
loop_
_entity.id
_entity.type
_entity.pdbx_description
1 polymer ?
#
loop_
_entity_poly.entity_id
_entity_poly.type
_entity_poly.pdbx_seq_one_letter_code
_entity_poly.pdbx_strand_id
1 'polypeptide(L)'
;MIVVFTGGDELEENEETLEDYLGPCPEPLKNILNLCRNRRVIAQNGGQPYTYEWFTELKTLRSSHQKEVESLKGKSNKEISELKEDMKRSYDDQLKRISDTVELRLRETTIRLEKQLAEEQAARLKVEANAQIADQKSKDEIRKLEKK
;
A
#
# COMPACT_ATOMS: atom_id res chain seq x y z
N MET A 1 15.23 -7.58 11.57
CA MET A 1 14.02 -7.14 12.29
C MET A 1 14.31 -5.82 12.96
N ILE A 2 13.46 -4.84 12.74
CA ILE A 2 13.55 -3.47 13.26
C ILE A 2 12.17 -3.16 13.84
N VAL A 3 12.12 -2.49 14.99
CA VAL A 3 10.85 -2.03 15.59
C VAL A 3 10.59 -0.60 15.11
N VAL A 4 9.40 -0.33 14.58
CA VAL A 4 9.01 1.02 14.17
C VAL A 4 8.02 1.56 15.19
N PHE A 5 8.36 2.69 15.82
CA PHE A 5 7.47 3.46 16.67
C PHE A 5 6.84 4.56 15.82
N THR A 6 5.53 4.50 15.62
CA THR A 6 4.75 5.54 14.95
C THR A 6 4.32 6.60 15.95
N GLY A 7 4.15 7.84 15.52
CA GLY A 7 3.76 8.94 16.41
C GLY A 7 4.97 9.66 17.02
N GLY A 8 6.08 9.72 16.29
CA GLY A 8 7.23 10.55 16.70
C GLY A 8 6.89 12.03 16.88
N ASP A 9 5.82 12.50 16.22
CA ASP A 9 5.32 13.87 16.34
C ASP A 9 4.80 14.16 17.77
N GLU A 10 4.16 13.18 18.42
CA GLU A 10 3.63 13.33 19.79
C GLU A 10 4.76 13.41 20.82
N LEU A 11 5.87 12.70 20.58
CA LEU A 11 7.07 12.78 21.42
C LEU A 11 7.72 14.16 21.31
N GLU A 12 7.78 14.74 20.11
CA GLU A 12 8.29 16.10 19.91
C GLU A 12 7.39 17.16 20.54
N GLU A 13 6.06 17.05 20.42
CA GLU A 13 5.11 18.00 21.03
C GLU A 13 5.17 17.99 22.56
N ASN A 14 5.40 16.82 23.15
CA ASN A 14 5.52 16.67 24.60
C ASN A 14 6.92 16.94 25.15
N GLU A 15 7.89 17.33 24.30
CA GLU A 15 9.30 17.47 24.64
C GLU A 15 9.87 16.21 25.34
N GLU A 16 9.37 15.04 24.97
CA GLU A 16 9.68 13.74 25.60
C GLU A 16 10.59 12.89 24.69
N THR A 17 11.63 12.27 25.25
CA THR A 17 12.43 11.32 24.47
C THR A 17 11.75 9.95 24.42
N LEU A 18 12.05 9.17 23.37
CA LEU A 18 11.55 7.81 23.31
C LEU A 18 12.03 6.96 24.51
N GLU A 19 13.22 7.25 25.03
CA GLU A 19 13.77 6.60 26.22
C GLU A 19 12.95 6.90 27.47
N ASP A 20 12.49 8.14 27.64
CA ASP A 20 11.62 8.55 28.75
C ASP A 20 10.26 7.85 28.64
N TYR A 21 9.68 7.84 27.43
CA TYR A 21 8.41 7.17 27.13
C TYR A 21 8.48 5.64 27.34
N LEU A 22 9.63 5.03 27.01
CA LEU A 22 9.87 3.60 27.20
C LEU A 22 10.40 3.24 28.60
N GLY A 23 10.66 4.21 29.48
CA GLY A 23 11.06 3.96 30.87
C GLY A 23 10.12 2.97 31.59
N PRO A 24 8.79 3.19 31.59
CA PRO A 24 7.81 2.29 32.21
C PRO A 24 7.44 1.06 31.33
N CYS A 25 8.25 0.71 30.33
CA CYS A 25 7.91 -0.31 29.33
C CYS A 25 7.66 -1.72 29.93
N PRO A 26 6.59 -2.41 29.54
CA PRO A 26 6.31 -3.80 29.94
C PRO A 26 7.40 -4.79 29.49
N GLU A 27 7.63 -5.83 30.29
CA GLU A 27 8.63 -6.86 30.03
C GLU A 27 8.53 -7.53 28.63
N PRO A 28 7.33 -7.81 28.08
CA PRO A 28 7.22 -8.36 26.73
C PRO A 28 7.82 -7.45 25.65
N LEU A 29 7.63 -6.14 25.77
CA LEU A 29 8.13 -5.17 24.80
C LEU A 29 9.65 -4.98 24.94
N LYS A 30 10.20 -5.02 26.15
CA LYS A 30 11.66 -5.07 26.39
C LYS A 30 12.29 -6.30 25.73
N ASN A 31 11.66 -7.47 25.84
CA ASN A 31 12.13 -8.69 25.19
C ASN A 31 12.16 -8.55 23.66
N ILE A 32 11.12 -7.96 23.06
CA ILE A 32 11.06 -7.73 21.61
C ILE A 32 12.16 -6.76 21.17
N LEU A 33 12.40 -5.68 21.91
CA LEU A 33 13.47 -4.72 21.63
C LEU A 33 14.85 -5.37 21.71
N ASN A 34 15.09 -6.20 22.73
CA ASN A 34 16.32 -6.97 22.89
C ASN A 34 16.54 -7.97 21.73
N LEU A 35 15.50 -8.70 21.33
CA LEU A 35 15.54 -9.60 20.17
C LEU A 35 15.85 -8.84 18.87
N CYS A 36 15.39 -7.58 18.78
CA CYS A 36 15.70 -6.69 17.65
C CYS A 36 17.08 -6.04 17.74
N ARG A 37 17.87 -6.31 18.80
CA ARG A 37 19.15 -5.65 19.12
C ARG A 37 19.01 -4.13 19.24
N ASN A 38 17.90 -3.66 19.80
CA ASN A 38 17.55 -2.25 19.93
C ASN A 38 17.54 -1.48 18.60
N ARG A 39 17.43 -2.17 17.46
CA ARG A 39 17.20 -1.52 16.16
C ARG A 39 15.76 -1.02 16.14
N ARG A 40 15.63 0.29 16.27
CA ARG A 40 14.34 0.99 16.26
C ARG A 40 14.38 2.18 15.33
N VAL A 41 13.22 2.54 14.80
CA VAL A 41 12.99 3.74 14.01
C VAL A 41 11.81 4.47 14.63
N ILE A 42 11.96 5.78 14.82
CA ILE A 42 10.86 6.67 15.18
C ILE A 42 10.35 7.27 13.88
N ALA A 43 9.07 7.07 13.61
CA ALA A 43 8.41 7.59 12.43
C ALA A 43 7.53 8.79 12.79
N GLN A 44 7.86 9.94 12.18
CA GLN A 44 7.06 11.17 12.18
C GLN A 44 6.14 11.14 10.97
N ASN A 45 4.84 11.12 11.22
CA ASN A 45 3.82 11.09 10.17
C ASN A 45 2.86 12.29 10.28
N GLY A 46 3.19 13.30 11.10
CA GLY A 46 2.28 14.41 11.40
C GLY A 46 0.93 13.96 11.97
N GLY A 47 0.91 12.87 12.75
CA GLY A 47 -0.35 12.26 13.23
C GLY A 47 -1.24 11.66 12.12
N GLN A 48 -0.76 11.61 10.87
CA GLN A 48 -1.50 11.01 9.77
C GLN A 48 -1.31 9.49 9.80
N PRO A 49 -2.40 8.71 9.63
CA PRO A 49 -2.25 7.29 9.37
C PRO A 49 -1.42 7.09 8.10
N TYR A 50 -0.66 5.98 8.04
CA TYR A 50 -0.11 5.49 6.77
C TYR A 50 -1.27 5.03 5.88
N THR A 51 -1.95 6.01 5.28
CA THR A 51 -3.11 5.84 4.43
C THR A 51 -2.79 6.42 3.07
N TYR A 52 -3.19 5.72 2.00
CA TYR A 52 -3.11 6.28 0.66
C TYR A 52 -3.95 7.55 0.57
N GLU A 53 -3.52 8.52 -0.27
CA GLU A 53 -4.20 9.82 -0.45
C GLU A 53 -5.72 9.67 -0.66
N TRP A 54 -6.17 8.64 -1.38
CA TRP A 54 -7.60 8.42 -1.62
C TRP A 54 -8.41 8.02 -0.36
N PHE A 55 -7.79 7.40 0.64
CA PHE A 55 -8.45 7.13 1.92
C PHE A 55 -8.68 8.41 2.72
N THR A 56 -7.87 9.45 2.50
CA THR A 56 -8.10 10.77 3.10
C THR A 56 -9.35 11.42 2.51
N GLU A 57 -9.53 11.35 1.18
CA GLU A 57 -10.75 11.81 0.49
C GLU A 57 -12.01 11.12 1.04
N LEU A 58 -11.95 9.80 1.19
CA LEU A 58 -13.04 8.99 1.75
C LEU A 58 -13.38 9.39 3.20
N LYS A 59 -12.36 9.70 4.01
CA LYS A 59 -12.54 10.08 5.42
C LYS A 59 -13.15 11.49 5.54
N THR A 60 -12.66 12.45 4.76
CA THR A 60 -13.20 13.81 4.73
C THR A 60 -14.66 13.84 4.27
N LEU A 61 -15.01 13.01 3.29
CA LEU A 61 -16.35 12.88 2.77
C LEU A 61 -17.33 12.39 3.85
N ARG A 62 -16.95 11.35 4.61
CA ARG A 62 -17.74 10.83 5.75
C ARG A 62 -17.99 11.90 6.81
N SER A 63 -16.98 12.71 7.11
CA SER A 63 -17.11 13.82 8.06
C SER A 63 -18.04 14.93 7.57
N SER A 64 -18.16 15.15 6.25
CA SER A 64 -19.11 16.12 5.70
C SER A 64 -20.57 15.67 5.89
N HIS A 65 -20.86 14.39 5.61
CA HIS A 65 -22.19 13.83 5.81
C HIS A 65 -22.62 13.82 7.28
N GLN A 66 -21.68 13.64 8.21
CA GLN A 66 -21.97 13.70 9.65
C GLN A 66 -22.49 15.08 10.09
N LYS A 67 -21.88 16.16 9.59
CA LYS A 67 -22.29 17.55 9.88
C LYS A 67 -23.65 17.89 9.26
N GLU A 68 -23.93 17.35 8.08
CA GLU A 68 -25.19 17.55 7.37
C GLU A 68 -26.37 16.87 8.09
N VAL A 69 -26.12 15.71 8.71
CA VAL A 69 -27.09 15.01 9.57
C VAL A 69 -27.42 15.80 10.84
N GLU A 70 -26.44 16.47 11.44
CA GLU A 70 -26.66 17.32 12.63
C GLU A 70 -27.54 18.55 12.32
N SER A 71 -27.44 19.08 11.09
CA SER A 71 -28.27 20.20 10.61
C SER A 71 -29.75 19.82 10.36
N LEU A 72 -30.13 18.55 10.47
CA LEU A 72 -31.50 18.08 10.22
C LEU A 72 -32.44 18.17 11.43
N LYS A 73 -31.93 18.63 12.58
CA LYS A 73 -32.71 18.75 13.81
C LYS A 73 -33.76 19.86 13.67
N GLY A 74 -35.02 19.49 13.38
CA GLY A 74 -36.18 20.40 13.36
C GLY A 74 -36.87 20.64 12.01
N LYS A 75 -36.53 19.90 10.94
CA LYS A 75 -37.19 20.02 9.62
C LYS A 75 -38.47 19.19 9.48
N SER A 76 -39.31 19.52 8.49
CA SER A 76 -40.57 18.82 8.17
C SER A 76 -40.31 17.41 7.62
N ASN A 77 -41.17 16.42 7.92
CA ASN A 77 -41.02 15.03 7.48
C ASN A 77 -40.87 14.85 5.96
N LYS A 78 -41.48 15.74 5.15
CA LYS A 78 -41.40 15.67 3.68
C LYS A 78 -40.01 16.09 3.16
N GLU A 79 -39.47 17.17 3.72
CA GLU A 79 -38.13 17.69 3.39
C GLU A 79 -37.03 16.72 3.84
N ILE A 80 -37.23 16.03 4.96
CA ILE A 80 -36.32 14.97 5.43
C ILE A 80 -36.33 13.77 4.48
N SER A 81 -37.48 13.41 3.93
CA SER A 81 -37.61 12.30 2.98
C SER A 81 -36.89 12.59 1.67
N GLU A 82 -37.14 13.75 1.07
CA GLU A 82 -36.52 14.17 -0.19
C GLU A 82 -35.00 14.28 -0.05
N LEU A 83 -34.51 14.91 1.03
CA LEU A 83 -33.08 15.01 1.29
C LEU A 83 -32.41 13.65 1.49
N LYS A 84 -33.10 12.69 2.14
CA LYS A 84 -32.56 11.35 2.37
C LYS A 84 -32.39 10.56 1.06
N GLU A 85 -33.29 10.76 0.10
CA GLU A 85 -33.16 10.16 -1.23
C GLU A 85 -32.00 10.77 -2.01
N ASP A 86 -31.85 12.09 -1.98
CA ASP A 86 -30.72 12.80 -2.61
C ASP A 86 -29.37 12.39 -2.00
N MET A 87 -29.29 12.29 -0.67
CA MET A 87 -28.09 11.81 0.03
C MET A 87 -27.74 10.37 -0.38
N LYS A 88 -28.74 9.49 -0.49
CA LYS A 88 -28.52 8.11 -0.89
C LYS A 88 -28.01 8.04 -2.33
N ARG A 89 -28.63 8.79 -3.25
CA ARG A 89 -28.20 8.85 -4.64
C ARG A 89 -26.78 9.40 -4.76
N SER A 90 -26.45 10.48 -4.04
CA SER A 90 -25.11 11.06 -4.03
C SER A 90 -24.05 10.07 -3.52
N TYR A 91 -24.36 9.33 -2.46
CA TYR A 91 -23.47 8.31 -1.91
C TYR A 91 -23.28 7.13 -2.87
N ASP A 92 -24.34 6.67 -3.53
CA ASP A 92 -24.29 5.61 -4.54
C ASP A 92 -23.45 6.03 -5.76
N ASP A 93 -23.59 7.28 -6.24
CA ASP A 93 -22.80 7.83 -7.34
C ASP A 93 -21.31 7.94 -6.98
N GLN A 94 -21.00 8.33 -5.74
CA GLN A 94 -19.64 8.40 -5.24
C GLN A 94 -19.01 7.01 -5.10
N LEU A 95 -19.75 6.04 -4.55
CA LEU A 95 -19.31 4.65 -4.48
C LEU A 95 -19.00 4.10 -5.87
N LYS A 96 -19.86 4.38 -6.84
CA LYS A 96 -19.63 3.99 -8.23
C LYS A 96 -18.35 4.61 -8.79
N ARG A 97 -18.13 5.91 -8.58
CA ARG A 97 -16.89 6.59 -9.03
C ARG A 97 -15.63 5.97 -8.44
N ILE A 98 -15.67 5.62 -7.15
CA ILE A 98 -14.55 4.96 -6.47
C ILE A 98 -14.33 3.55 -7.06
N SER A 99 -15.41 2.78 -7.21
CA SER A 99 -15.36 1.44 -7.81
C SER A 99 -14.74 1.48 -9.21
N ASP A 100 -15.23 2.36 -10.08
CA ASP A 100 -14.74 2.52 -11.45
C ASP A 100 -13.25 2.90 -11.48
N THR A 101 -12.81 3.77 -10.56
CA THR A 101 -11.40 4.19 -10.47
C THR A 101 -10.49 3.04 -10.01
N VAL A 102 -10.91 2.25 -9.04
CA VAL A 102 -10.15 1.09 -8.55
C VAL A 102 -10.05 0.03 -9.64
N GLU A 103 -11.15 -0.27 -10.32
CA GLU A 103 -11.18 -1.23 -11.43
C GLU A 103 -10.22 -0.81 -12.56
N LEU A 104 -10.24 0.48 -12.94
CA LEU A 104 -9.34 1.02 -13.97
C LEU A 104 -7.87 0.82 -13.60
N ARG A 105 -7.46 1.23 -12.38
CA ARG A 105 -6.06 1.10 -11.92
C ARG A 105 -5.60 -0.35 -11.87
N LEU A 106 -6.45 -1.26 -11.38
CA LEU A 106 -6.13 -2.68 -11.36
C LEU A 106 -5.90 -3.19 -12.79
N ARG A 107 -6.80 -2.87 -13.71
CA ARG A 107 -6.68 -3.28 -15.11
C ARG A 107 -5.41 -2.75 -15.77
N GLU A 108 -5.07 -1.48 -15.56
CA GLU A 108 -3.83 -0.88 -16.07
C GLU A 108 -2.59 -1.60 -15.53
N THR A 109 -2.56 -1.91 -14.24
CA THR A 109 -1.43 -2.63 -13.64
C THR A 109 -1.31 -4.06 -14.16
N THR A 110 -2.43 -4.76 -14.35
CA THR A 110 -2.45 -6.12 -14.94
C THR A 110 -1.86 -6.11 -16.35
N ILE A 111 -2.32 -5.21 -17.22
CA ILE A 111 -1.80 -5.09 -18.60
C ILE A 111 -0.30 -4.81 -18.59
N ARG A 112 0.17 -3.92 -17.69
CA ARG A 112 1.59 -3.61 -17.57
C ARG A 112 2.43 -4.83 -17.17
N LEU A 113 1.95 -5.61 -16.19
CA LEU A 113 2.66 -6.81 -15.71
C LEU A 113 2.64 -7.93 -16.74
N GLU A 114 1.52 -8.15 -17.42
CA GLU A 114 1.43 -9.12 -18.53
C GLU A 114 2.43 -8.80 -19.64
N LYS A 115 2.57 -7.52 -20.00
CA LYS A 115 3.56 -7.06 -20.97
C LYS A 115 4.99 -7.36 -20.50
N GLN A 116 5.33 -7.00 -19.26
CA GLN A 116 6.66 -7.26 -18.70
C GLN A 116 6.99 -8.75 -18.66
N LEU A 117 6.01 -9.58 -18.30
CA LEU A 117 6.17 -11.03 -18.27
C LEU A 117 6.44 -11.59 -19.68
N ALA A 118 5.71 -11.12 -20.69
CA ALA A 118 5.93 -11.55 -22.07
C ALA A 118 7.32 -11.15 -22.60
N GLU A 119 7.78 -9.93 -22.28
CA GLU A 119 9.11 -9.45 -22.63
C GLU A 119 10.22 -10.27 -21.96
N GLU A 120 10.05 -10.59 -20.67
CA GLU A 120 10.99 -11.42 -19.90
C GLU A 120 11.06 -12.85 -20.48
N GLN A 121 9.91 -13.46 -20.75
CA GLN A 121 9.84 -14.81 -21.32
C GLN A 121 10.49 -14.87 -22.71
N ALA A 122 10.27 -13.86 -23.56
CA ALA A 122 10.90 -13.77 -24.88
C ALA A 122 12.42 -13.60 -24.78
N ALA A 123 12.90 -12.78 -23.84
CA ALA A 123 14.32 -12.62 -23.58
C ALA A 123 14.96 -13.94 -23.09
N ARG A 124 14.31 -14.64 -22.17
CA ARG A 124 14.77 -15.92 -21.62
C ARG A 124 14.90 -16.99 -22.70
N LEU A 125 13.89 -17.13 -23.57
CA LEU A 125 13.93 -18.09 -24.68
C LEU A 125 15.09 -17.82 -25.64
N LYS A 126 15.38 -16.55 -25.96
CA LYS A 126 16.54 -16.18 -26.79
C LYS A 126 17.87 -16.56 -26.14
N VAL A 127 18.02 -16.30 -24.83
CA VAL A 127 19.23 -16.65 -24.09
C VAL A 127 19.43 -18.17 -24.06
N GLU A 128 18.37 -18.92 -23.82
CA GLU A 128 18.40 -20.39 -23.79
C GLU A 128 18.78 -20.99 -25.15
N ALA A 129 18.19 -20.51 -26.24
CA ALA A 129 18.54 -20.95 -27.59
C ALA A 129 20.02 -20.68 -27.92
N ASN A 130 20.53 -19.49 -27.59
CA ASN A 130 21.93 -19.15 -27.80
C ASN A 130 22.87 -20.03 -26.96
N ALA A 131 22.51 -20.34 -25.71
CA ALA A 131 23.28 -21.24 -24.86
C ALA A 131 23.33 -22.66 -25.44
N GLN A 132 22.20 -23.18 -25.95
CA GLN A 132 22.16 -24.48 -26.60
C GLN A 132 23.00 -24.52 -27.88
N ILE A 133 22.96 -23.47 -28.70
CA ILE A 133 23.80 -23.36 -29.91
C ILE A 133 25.29 -23.36 -29.53
N ALA A 134 25.68 -22.59 -28.50
CA ALA A 134 27.06 -22.54 -28.02
C ALA A 134 27.53 -23.90 -27.47
N ASP A 135 26.67 -24.59 -26.71
CA ASP A 135 26.95 -25.92 -26.17
C ASP A 135 27.14 -26.95 -27.29
N GLN A 136 26.26 -26.96 -28.30
CA GLN A 136 26.37 -27.87 -29.44
C GLN A 136 27.66 -27.61 -30.24
N LYS A 137 27.99 -26.33 -30.47
CA LYS A 137 29.22 -25.95 -31.18
C LYS A 137 30.47 -26.41 -30.41
N SER A 138 30.48 -26.22 -29.10
CA SER A 138 31.56 -26.69 -28.23
C SER A 138 31.74 -28.21 -28.29
N LYS A 139 30.63 -28.97 -28.19
CA LYS A 139 30.65 -30.44 -28.32
C LYS A 139 31.20 -30.91 -29.67
N ASP A 140 30.81 -30.24 -30.75
CA ASP A 140 31.31 -30.56 -32.10
C ASP A 140 32.81 -30.27 -32.25
N GLU A 141 33.31 -29.20 -31.62
CA GLU A 141 34.75 -28.88 -31.59
C GLU A 141 35.55 -29.90 -30.77
N ILE A 142 35.06 -30.30 -29.58
CA ILE A 142 35.69 -31.35 -28.77
C ILE A 142 35.79 -32.66 -29.56
N ARG A 143 34.70 -33.08 -30.21
CA ARG A 143 34.67 -34.32 -31.01
C ARG A 143 35.64 -34.29 -32.20
N LYS A 144 35.93 -33.11 -32.76
CA LYS A 144 36.94 -32.96 -33.82
C LYS A 144 38.35 -33.08 -33.27
N LEU A 145 38.61 -32.56 -32.08
CA LEU A 145 39.91 -32.64 -31.41
C LEU A 145 40.24 -34.07 -30.95
N GLU A 146 39.26 -34.83 -30.47
CA GLU A 146 39.44 -36.22 -30.03
C GLU A 146 39.76 -37.22 -31.16
N LYS A 147 39.48 -36.85 -32.41
CA LYS A 147 39.74 -37.69 -33.60
C LYS A 147 41.10 -37.43 -34.26
N LYS A 148 41.92 -36.56 -33.68
CA LYS A 148 43.20 -36.12 -34.22
C LYS A 148 44.34 -36.65 -33.36
#